data_AF-A3XHL7-F1
#
_entry.id   AF-A3XHL7-F1
#
_cell.length_a   1.000
_cell.length_b   1.000
_cell.length_c   1.000
_cell.angle_alpha   90.00
_cell.angle_beta   90.00
_cell.angle_gamma   90.00
#
_symmetry.space_group_name_H-M   'P 1'
#
loop_
_entity.id
_entity.type
_entity.pdbx_description
1 polymer ?
#
loop_
_entity_poly.entity_id
_entity_poly.type
_entity_poly.pdbx_seq_one_letter_code
_entity_poly.pdbx_strand_id
1 'polypeptide(L)'
;MKSIVALLMLVSVLVMGCRSSTNNKGLSYADFEPEEFYEVEGRVLSNLLDFSLSRNRVLNYEYFLDQETPLVGYERNIHTTLKTGDRFIVLVHKQDSTISFFGYVNPMLLDRSIQKLRQRR
;
A
#
# COMPACT_ATOMS: atom_id res chain seq x y z
N MET A 1 23.82 -1.12 -40.33
CA MET A 1 23.52 -2.18 -39.34
C MET A 1 24.13 -1.95 -37.95
N LYS A 2 25.24 -1.20 -37.81
CA LYS A 2 25.86 -0.92 -36.50
C LYS A 2 25.04 0.07 -35.63
N SER A 3 24.33 1.01 -36.26
CA SER A 3 23.56 2.06 -35.54
C SER A 3 22.21 1.62 -34.99
N ILE A 4 21.59 0.55 -35.53
CA ILE A 4 20.29 0.04 -35.06
C ILE A 4 20.44 -0.75 -33.76
N VAL A 5 21.57 -1.48 -33.60
CA VAL A 5 21.87 -2.24 -32.39
C VAL A 5 22.11 -1.30 -31.20
N ALA A 6 22.73 -0.14 -31.43
CA ALA A 6 22.93 0.87 -30.39
C ALA A 6 21.60 1.48 -29.91
N LEU A 7 20.62 1.64 -30.81
CA LEU A 7 19.29 2.15 -30.46
C LEU A 7 18.47 1.15 -29.63
N LEU A 8 18.57 -0.15 -29.96
CA LEU A 8 17.92 -1.23 -29.19
C LEU A 8 18.53 -1.41 -27.78
N MET A 9 19.84 -1.18 -27.63
CA MET A 9 20.53 -1.20 -26.34
C MET A 9 20.22 0.02 -25.46
N LEU A 10 19.76 1.14 -26.02
CA LEU A 10 19.37 2.32 -25.24
C LEU A 10 17.96 2.18 -24.65
N VAL A 11 17.06 1.47 -25.34
CA VAL A 11 15.68 1.23 -24.89
C VAL A 11 15.63 0.22 -23.72
N SER A 12 16.57 -0.71 -23.64
CA SER A 12 16.58 -1.73 -22.59
C SER A 12 17.00 -1.23 -21.20
N VAL A 13 17.59 -0.04 -21.10
CA VAL A 13 18.07 0.53 -19.81
C VAL A 13 16.95 1.28 -19.06
N LEU A 14 15.81 1.58 -19.70
CA LEU A 14 14.69 2.30 -19.08
C LEU A 14 13.78 1.43 -18.21
N VAL A 15 14.02 0.12 -18.12
CA VAL A 15 13.22 -0.83 -17.31
C VAL A 15 13.92 -1.27 -16.02
N MET A 16 14.93 -0.52 -15.54
CA MET A 16 15.36 -0.63 -14.14
C MET A 16 14.22 -0.15 -13.24
N GLY A 17 13.28 -1.06 -12.99
CA GLY A 17 12.06 -0.80 -12.27
C GLY A 17 12.36 -0.20 -10.90
N CYS A 18 11.91 1.03 -10.69
CA CYS A 18 11.56 1.48 -9.36
C CYS A 18 10.63 0.40 -8.79
N ARG A 19 11.05 -0.26 -7.71
CA ARG A 19 10.25 -1.28 -7.04
C ARG A 19 9.05 -0.58 -6.39
N SER A 20 8.00 -0.39 -7.16
CA SER A 20 6.75 0.16 -6.66
C SER A 20 6.10 -0.82 -5.71
N SER A 21 5.33 -0.26 -4.78
CA SER A 21 4.46 -1.01 -3.91
C SER A 21 3.37 -1.68 -4.75
N THR A 22 3.08 -2.95 -4.48
CA THR A 22 2.11 -3.72 -5.27
C THR A 22 1.10 -4.41 -4.37
N ASN A 23 -0.15 -4.47 -4.83
CA ASN A 23 -1.23 -5.14 -4.11
C ASN A 23 -1.30 -6.64 -4.44
N ASN A 24 -2.27 -7.35 -3.85
CA ASN A 24 -2.51 -8.78 -4.07
C ASN A 24 -2.87 -9.15 -5.53
N LYS A 25 -3.32 -8.19 -6.33
CA LYS A 25 -3.60 -8.36 -7.77
C LYS A 25 -2.37 -8.12 -8.66
N GLY A 26 -1.22 -7.79 -8.07
CA GLY A 26 0.00 -7.44 -8.80
C GLY A 26 -0.02 -6.03 -9.40
N LEU A 27 -1.01 -5.21 -9.03
CA LEU A 27 -1.15 -3.84 -9.50
C LEU A 27 -0.35 -2.89 -8.61
N SER A 28 0.19 -1.83 -9.20
CA SER A 28 0.87 -0.73 -8.52
C SER A 28 -0.04 0.50 -8.51
N TYR A 29 0.04 1.31 -7.45
CA TYR A 29 -0.67 2.60 -7.43
C TYR A 29 -0.28 3.49 -8.62
N ALA A 30 0.97 3.42 -9.08
CA ALA A 30 1.46 4.16 -10.23
C ALA A 30 0.83 3.76 -11.59
N ASP A 31 0.02 2.70 -11.62
CA ASP A 31 -0.71 2.28 -12.82
C ASP A 31 -2.04 3.04 -13.00
N PHE A 32 -2.37 3.95 -12.08
CA PHE A 32 -3.66 4.65 -12.00
C PHE A 32 -3.46 6.15 -11.81
N GLU A 33 -4.49 6.93 -12.16
CA GLU A 33 -4.56 8.36 -11.85
C GLU A 33 -5.05 8.57 -10.40
N PRO A 34 -4.50 9.55 -9.65
CA PRO A 34 -4.90 9.82 -8.27
C PRO A 34 -6.41 10.06 -8.09
N GLU A 35 -7.06 10.67 -9.07
CA GLU A 35 -8.49 10.97 -9.05
C GLU A 35 -9.37 9.72 -9.18
N GLU A 36 -8.81 8.55 -9.48
CA GLU A 36 -9.53 7.28 -9.51
C GLU A 36 -9.79 6.72 -8.10
N PHE A 37 -9.23 7.35 -7.06
CA PHE A 37 -9.35 6.88 -5.69
C PHE A 37 -10.16 7.83 -4.81
N TYR A 38 -10.71 7.26 -3.74
CA TYR A 38 -11.22 8.00 -2.59
C TYR A 38 -10.60 7.45 -1.30
N GLU A 39 -10.63 8.26 -0.26
CA GLU A 39 -10.00 7.97 1.02
C GLU A 39 -10.99 7.35 2.00
N VAL A 40 -10.56 6.29 2.67
CA VAL A 40 -11.29 5.68 3.78
C VAL A 40 -10.36 5.35 4.94
N GLU A 41 -10.92 5.21 6.13
CA GLU A 41 -10.15 4.75 7.27
C GLU A 41 -9.95 3.23 7.22
N GLY A 42 -8.68 2.81 7.30
CA GLY A 42 -8.29 1.42 7.45
C GLY A 42 -7.64 1.14 8.80
N ARG A 43 -7.47 -0.14 9.10
CA ARG A 43 -6.82 -0.65 10.30
C ARG A 43 -5.82 -1.74 9.93
N VAL A 44 -4.65 -1.68 10.54
CA VAL A 44 -3.58 -2.66 10.29
C VAL A 44 -3.94 -4.00 10.93
N LEU A 45 -3.94 -5.06 10.14
CA LEU A 45 -4.02 -6.44 10.63
C LEU A 45 -2.61 -6.95 10.96
N SER A 46 -1.65 -6.77 10.05
CA SER A 46 -0.25 -7.11 10.28
C SER A 46 0.70 -6.28 9.42
N ASN A 47 1.92 -6.06 9.91
CA ASN A 47 2.99 -5.38 9.20
C ASN A 47 4.29 -6.15 9.41
N LEU A 48 4.57 -7.10 8.51
CA LEU A 48 5.64 -8.07 8.66
C LEU A 48 6.83 -7.71 7.77
N LEU A 49 8.04 -7.93 8.27
CA LEU A 49 9.24 -7.89 7.44
C LEU A 49 9.23 -9.09 6.50
N ASP A 50 9.37 -8.84 5.21
CA ASP A 50 9.64 -9.87 4.23
C ASP A 50 11.14 -10.09 4.15
N PHE A 51 11.62 -11.16 4.77
CA PHE A 51 13.04 -11.49 4.80
C PHE A 51 13.57 -11.97 3.43
N SER A 52 12.70 -12.30 2.48
CA SER A 52 13.10 -12.68 1.12
C SER A 52 13.44 -11.47 0.24
N LEU A 53 12.98 -10.27 0.62
CA LEU A 53 13.15 -9.04 -0.13
C LEU A 53 13.77 -7.97 0.77
N SER A 54 15.04 -7.61 0.51
CA SER A 54 15.79 -6.51 1.14
C SER A 54 14.97 -5.46 1.94
N ARG A 55 14.70 -5.72 3.23
CA ARG A 55 13.99 -4.83 4.17
C ARG A 55 12.60 -4.33 3.72
N ASN A 56 11.94 -5.05 2.84
CA ASN A 56 10.58 -4.70 2.42
C ASN A 56 9.57 -5.24 3.43
N ARG A 57 8.51 -4.48 3.68
CA ARG A 57 7.42 -4.93 4.54
C ARG A 57 6.23 -5.36 3.70
N VAL A 58 5.44 -6.24 4.28
CA VAL A 58 4.11 -6.65 3.82
C VAL A 58 3.10 -6.13 4.82
N LEU A 59 2.24 -5.24 4.35
CA LEU A 59 1.14 -4.67 5.12
C LEU A 59 -0.15 -5.39 4.74
N ASN A 60 -0.77 -6.03 5.73
CA ASN A 60 -2.15 -6.50 5.65
C ASN A 60 -3.03 -5.57 6.46
N TYR A 61 -4.16 -5.19 5.90
CA TYR A 61 -5.06 -4.23 6.51
C TYR A 61 -6.51 -4.52 6.16
N GLU A 62 -7.42 -3.95 6.93
CA GLU A 62 -8.85 -3.96 6.66
C GLU A 62 -9.35 -2.52 6.49
N TYR A 63 -10.40 -2.32 5.69
CA TYR A 63 -10.99 -1.02 5.38
C TYR A 63 -12.50 -1.16 5.18
N PHE A 64 -13.23 -0.04 5.12
CA PHE A 64 -14.69 -0.01 5.34
C PHE A 64 -15.08 -0.60 6.70
N LEU A 65 -14.47 -0.06 7.74
CA LEU A 65 -14.57 -0.58 9.12
C LEU A 65 -15.99 -0.56 9.71
N ASP A 66 -16.90 0.21 9.11
CA ASP A 66 -18.30 0.32 9.52
C ASP A 66 -19.21 -0.73 8.85
N GLN A 67 -18.69 -1.53 7.91
CA GLN A 67 -19.42 -2.64 7.28
C GLN A 67 -19.37 -3.89 8.16
N GLU A 68 -20.41 -4.73 8.07
CA GLU A 68 -20.49 -6.01 8.79
C GLU A 68 -19.28 -6.91 8.48
N THR A 69 -18.83 -6.90 7.22
CA THR A 69 -17.61 -7.58 6.78
C THR A 69 -16.69 -6.57 6.09
N PRO A 70 -15.70 -6.02 6.81
CA PRO A 70 -14.70 -5.13 6.23
C PRO A 70 -13.93 -5.82 5.09
N LEU A 71 -13.54 -5.03 4.08
CA LEU A 71 -12.67 -5.53 3.01
C LEU A 71 -11.23 -5.62 3.51
N VAL A 72 -10.46 -6.55 2.93
CA VAL A 72 -9.07 -6.80 3.29
C VAL A 72 -8.16 -6.41 2.14
N GLY A 73 -7.13 -5.62 2.45
CA GLY A 73 -6.09 -5.20 1.54
C GLY A 73 -4.74 -5.79 1.92
N TYR A 74 -3.89 -5.90 0.92
CA TYR A 74 -2.53 -6.41 1.01
C TYR A 74 -1.64 -5.52 0.18
N GLU A 75 -0.48 -5.14 0.72
CA GLU A 75 0.51 -4.40 -0.03
C GLU A 75 1.94 -4.76 0.38
N ARG A 76 2.78 -5.03 -0.62
CA ARG A 76 4.20 -5.38 -0.44
C ARG A 76 5.12 -4.24 -0.87
N ASN A 77 6.35 -4.27 -0.37
CA ASN A 77 7.37 -3.24 -0.62
C ASN A 77 7.02 -1.88 -0.01
N ILE A 78 6.25 -1.88 1.07
CA ILE A 78 5.89 -0.66 1.79
C ILE A 78 6.93 -0.30 2.86
N HIS A 79 7.16 0.99 3.06
CA HIS A 79 8.06 1.50 4.10
C HIS A 79 7.27 2.23 5.19
N THR A 80 6.68 1.46 6.12
CA THR A 80 5.89 2.01 7.23
C THR A 80 6.19 1.33 8.56
N THR A 81 6.11 2.08 9.65
CA THR A 81 6.33 1.64 11.03
C THR A 81 5.04 1.32 11.78
N LEU A 82 3.89 1.35 11.09
CA LEU A 82 2.59 1.02 11.64
C LEU A 82 2.55 -0.36 12.31
N LYS A 83 1.85 -0.46 13.43
CA LYS A 83 1.66 -1.69 14.22
C LYS A 83 0.24 -2.21 14.03
N THR A 84 0.04 -3.49 14.34
CA THR A 84 -1.30 -4.10 14.36
C THR A 84 -2.25 -3.26 15.22
N GLY A 85 -3.42 -2.94 14.66
CA GLY A 85 -4.44 -2.10 15.28
C GLY A 85 -4.30 -0.60 15.00
N ASP A 86 -3.17 -0.12 14.47
CA ASP A 86 -3.04 1.27 14.07
C ASP A 86 -4.01 1.60 12.93
N ARG A 87 -4.53 2.83 12.94
CA ARG A 87 -5.45 3.34 11.92
C ARG A 87 -4.71 4.28 10.97
N PHE A 88 -5.07 4.23 9.69
CA PHE A 88 -4.45 5.00 8.63
C PHE A 88 -5.44 5.21 7.48
N ILE A 89 -5.07 6.03 6.50
CA ILE A 89 -5.89 6.25 5.31
C ILE A 89 -5.55 5.23 4.23
N VAL A 90 -6.58 4.58 3.72
CA VAL A 90 -6.55 3.65 2.59
C VAL A 90 -7.15 4.35 1.39
N LEU A 91 -6.45 4.27 0.26
CA LEU A 91 -6.94 4.70 -1.04
C LEU A 91 -7.72 3.55 -1.66
N VAL A 92 -8.99 3.76 -1.99
CA VAL A 92 -9.86 2.74 -2.60
C VAL A 92 -10.31 3.21 -3.97
N HIS A 93 -10.16 2.34 -4.97
CA HIS A 93 -10.53 2.66 -6.35
C HIS A 93 -12.05 2.83 -6.48
N LYS A 94 -12.48 3.85 -7.22
CA LYS A 94 -13.90 4.26 -7.33
C LYS A 94 -14.78 3.21 -7.99
N GLN A 95 -14.26 2.47 -8.98
CA GLN A 95 -15.02 1.51 -9.78
C GLN A 95 -14.83 0.05 -9.32
N ASP A 96 -13.81 -0.24 -8.51
CA ASP A 96 -13.55 -1.58 -7.98
C ASP A 96 -13.03 -1.45 -6.55
N SER A 97 -13.92 -1.58 -5.57
CA SER A 97 -13.57 -1.42 -4.16
C SER A 97 -12.59 -2.47 -3.64
N THR A 98 -12.28 -3.52 -4.40
CA THR A 98 -11.28 -4.54 -4.03
C THR A 98 -9.87 -4.14 -4.45
N ILE A 99 -9.70 -3.03 -5.18
CA ILE A 99 -8.41 -2.41 -5.47
C ILE A 99 -8.18 -1.32 -4.41
N SER A 100 -7.17 -1.54 -3.58
CA SER A 100 -6.81 -0.61 -2.51
C SER A 100 -5.30 -0.48 -2.35
N PHE A 101 -4.86 0.68 -1.87
CA PHE A 101 -3.47 1.00 -1.57
C PHE A 101 -3.34 1.78 -0.26
N PHE A 102 -2.15 1.75 0.33
CA PHE A 102 -1.76 2.62 1.42
C PHE A 102 -1.75 4.07 0.94
N GLY A 103 -2.52 4.93 1.62
CA GLY A 103 -2.48 6.37 1.41
C GLY A 103 -1.45 7.02 2.31
N TYR A 104 -1.84 7.30 3.55
CA TYR A 104 -0.98 7.99 4.51
C TYR A 104 -1.44 7.76 5.96
N VAL A 105 -0.55 8.06 6.91
CA VAL A 105 -0.89 8.07 8.34
C VAL A 105 -1.40 9.46 8.71
N ASN A 106 -2.68 9.58 9.03
CA ASN A 106 -3.23 10.81 9.57
C ASN A 106 -2.88 10.92 11.06
N PRO A 107 -2.20 11.99 11.51
CA PRO A 107 -1.81 12.16 12.92
C PRO A 107 -2.98 12.04 13.91
N MET A 108 -4.17 12.51 13.53
CA MET A 108 -5.37 12.44 14.38
C MET A 108 -5.88 11.01 14.58
N LEU A 109 -5.57 10.09 13.66
CA LEU A 109 -5.91 8.67 13.79
C LEU A 109 -4.90 7.94 14.67
N LEU A 110 -3.62 8.30 14.57
CA LEU A 110 -2.55 7.75 15.40
C LEU A 110 -2.79 8.04 16.88
N ASP A 111 -3.17 9.27 17.23
CA ASP A 111 -3.49 9.66 18.61
C ASP A 111 -4.66 8.86 19.19
N ARG A 112 -5.70 8.61 18.39
CA ARG A 112 -6.85 7.77 18.81
C ARG A 112 -6.43 6.33 19.07
N SER A 113 -5.58 5.76 18.22
CA SER A 113 -5.04 4.40 18.43
C SER A 113 -4.23 4.32 19.73
N ILE A 114 -3.40 5.33 20.02
CA ILE A 114 -2.62 5.41 21.27
C ILE A 114 -3.52 5.54 22.49
N GLN A 115 -4.54 6.41 22.44
CA GLN A 115 -5.49 6.58 23.54
C GLN A 115 -6.25 5.30 23.85
N LYS A 116 -6.75 4.59 22.83
CA LYS A 116 -7.49 3.34 23.01
C LYS A 116 -6.62 2.23 23.60
N LEU A 117 -5.33 2.17 23.24
CA LEU A 117 -4.38 1.24 23.85
C LEU A 117 -4.14 1.55 25.33
N ARG A 118 -4.09 2.83 25.72
CA ARG A 118 -3.91 3.24 27.13
C ARG A 118 -5.10 2.85 28.01
N GLN A 119 -6.32 2.91 27.48
CA GLN A 119 -7.53 2.55 28.23
C GLN A 119 -7.70 1.04 28.45
N ARG A 120 -6.94 0.20 27.75
CA ARG A 120 -6.98 -1.27 27.86
C ARG A 120 -5.95 -1.84 28.86
N ARG A 121 -5.15 -0.99 29.50
CA ARG A 121 -4.22 -1.34 30.59
C ARG A 121 -4.78 -0.86 31.91
#